data_AF-A0A7K2P298-F1
#
_entry.id   AF-A0A7K2P298-F1
#
_cell.length_a   1.000
_cell.length_b   1.000
_cell.length_c   1.000
_cell.angle_alpha   90.00
_cell.angle_beta   90.00
_cell.angle_gamma   90.00
#
_symmetry.space_group_name_H-M   'P 1'
#
loop_
_entity.id
_entity.type
_entity.pdbx_description
1 polymer ?
#
loop_
_entity_poly.entity_id
_entity_poly.type
_entity_poly.pdbx_seq_one_letter_code
_entity_poly.pdbx_strand_id
1 'polypeptide(L)'
;RRTGARDARLGPVALPARPGPPAGPDDPDPLRPKVRAELGAIDRPLLVAVGSLERHRGYDLLLDAARVWRRLDPAPLVVVAGEGPLRGELQGRIEGEGLPVAL
;
A
#
# COMPACT_ATOMS: atom_id res chain seq x y z
N ARG A 1 -7.95 -6.54 -28.08
CA ARG A 1 -8.82 -6.10 -26.95
C ARG A 1 -9.08 -4.61 -27.11
N ARG A 2 -10.31 -4.18 -27.40
CA ARG A 2 -10.76 -2.77 -27.39
C ARG A 2 -12.14 -2.73 -26.74
N THR A 3 -12.17 -2.74 -25.42
CA THR A 3 -13.39 -2.66 -24.60
C THR A 3 -13.52 -1.28 -23.95
N GLY A 4 -12.90 -0.25 -24.53
CA GLY A 4 -13.04 1.13 -24.07
C GLY A 4 -14.19 1.84 -24.80
N ALA A 5 -14.85 2.77 -24.11
CA ALA A 5 -15.84 3.64 -24.72
C ALA A 5 -15.20 4.48 -25.85
N ARG A 6 -15.92 4.68 -26.96
CA ARG A 6 -15.44 5.45 -28.12
C ARG A 6 -15.14 6.92 -27.79
N ASP A 7 -15.76 7.45 -26.73
CA ASP A 7 -15.56 8.81 -26.23
C ASP A 7 -15.38 8.79 -24.70
N ALA A 8 -14.22 8.31 -24.25
CA ALA A 8 -13.83 8.39 -22.85
C ALA A 8 -13.12 9.72 -22.58
N ARG A 9 -13.57 10.46 -21.55
CA ARG A 9 -12.98 11.72 -21.12
C ARG A 9 -12.69 11.69 -19.62
N LEU A 10 -11.60 12.32 -19.21
CA LEU A 10 -11.28 12.49 -17.79
C LEU A 10 -12.17 13.58 -17.19
N GLY A 11 -12.96 13.21 -16.19
CA GLY A 11 -13.67 14.17 -15.33
C GLY A 11 -12.90 14.44 -14.05
N PRO A 12 -13.14 15.58 -13.37
CA PRO A 12 -12.59 15.81 -12.05
C PRO A 12 -13.08 14.73 -11.07
N VAL A 13 -12.17 14.10 -10.35
CA VAL A 13 -12.49 13.16 -9.26
C VAL A 13 -12.50 13.94 -7.95
N ALA A 14 -13.66 13.98 -7.28
CA ALA A 14 -13.73 14.45 -5.90
C ALA A 14 -13.09 13.39 -5.01
N LEU A 15 -11.83 13.61 -4.62
CA LEU A 15 -11.23 12.85 -3.54
C LEU A 15 -11.74 13.41 -2.20
N PRO A 16 -12.09 12.57 -1.21
CA PRO A 16 -12.33 13.08 0.14
C PRO A 16 -11.12 13.91 0.58
N ALA A 17 -11.37 15.00 1.30
CA ALA A 17 -10.32 15.86 1.81
C ALA A 17 -9.27 14.99 2.51
N ARG A 18 -8.00 15.11 2.06
CA ARG A 18 -6.88 14.41 2.68
C ARG A 18 -6.91 14.74 4.19
N PRO A 19 -7.04 13.75 5.09
CA PRO A 19 -6.78 13.99 6.51
C PRO A 19 -5.38 14.60 6.56
N GLY A 20 -5.23 15.75 7.21
CA GLY A 20 -4.19 16.77 7.01
C GLY A 20 -2.71 16.34 6.86
N PRO A 21 -1.74 17.22 7.13
CA PRO A 21 -0.34 16.80 7.13
C PRO A 21 -0.13 15.59 8.06
N PRO A 22 0.87 14.73 7.79
CA PRO A 22 1.20 13.63 8.70
C PRO A 22 1.26 14.16 10.12
N ALA A 23 0.59 13.44 11.02
CA ALA A 23 0.48 13.72 12.45
C ALA A 23 1.71 14.47 12.98
N GLY A 24 1.52 15.75 13.31
CA GLY A 24 2.47 16.46 14.15
C GLY A 24 2.47 15.87 15.57
N PRO A 25 3.32 16.37 16.47
CA PRO A 25 3.36 15.93 17.87
C PRO A 25 2.00 16.02 18.61
N ASP A 26 1.01 16.70 18.03
CA ASP A 26 -0.34 16.90 18.57
C ASP A 26 -1.41 15.97 17.94
N ASP A 27 -1.06 14.75 17.53
CA ASP A 27 -2.05 13.75 17.08
C ASP A 27 -3.01 13.39 18.24
N PRO A 28 -4.34 13.53 18.08
CA PRO A 28 -5.30 13.15 19.11
C PRO A 28 -5.33 11.64 19.40
N ASP A 29 -4.70 10.80 18.57
CA ASP A 29 -4.54 9.36 18.82
C ASP A 29 -3.06 8.99 19.07
N PRO A 30 -2.60 8.93 20.34
CA PRO A 30 -1.22 8.64 20.68
C PRO A 30 -0.77 7.22 20.28
N LEU A 31 -1.70 6.31 19.93
CA LEU A 31 -1.36 4.97 19.47
C LEU A 31 -0.90 4.96 18.01
N ARG A 32 -1.35 5.90 17.18
CA ARG A 32 -0.98 5.96 15.76
C ARG A 32 0.51 6.16 15.52
N PRO A 33 1.19 7.13 16.15
CA PRO A 33 2.65 7.28 16.01
C PRO A 33 3.41 6.02 16.42
N LYS A 34 2.99 5.37 17.50
CA LYS A 34 3.61 4.14 18.01
C LYS A 34 3.47 2.98 17.03
N VAL A 35 2.27 2.71 16.53
CA VAL A 35 2.04 1.62 15.55
C VAL A 35 2.82 1.87 14.26
N ARG A 36 2.89 3.12 13.80
CA ARG A 36 3.71 3.49 12.63
C ARG A 36 5.19 3.25 12.88
N ALA A 37 5.68 3.54 14.09
CA ALA A 37 7.06 3.27 14.47
C ALA A 37 7.37 1.78 14.51
N GLU A 38 6.50 0.96 15.12
CA GLU A 38 6.65 -0.49 15.19
C GLU A 38 6.66 -1.15 13.79
N LEU A 39 5.89 -0.60 12.84
CA LEU A 39 5.88 -1.05 11.46
C LEU A 39 7.04 -0.50 10.61
N GLY A 40 7.89 0.39 11.15
CA GLY A 40 8.99 1.01 10.38
C GLY A 40 8.52 2.06 9.36
N ALA A 41 7.34 2.64 9.57
CA ALA A 41 6.74 3.67 8.72
C ALA A 41 6.94 5.10 9.26
N ILE A 42 7.97 5.33 10.06
CA ILE A 42 8.34 6.68 10.52
C ILE A 42 8.74 7.52 9.30
N ASP A 43 8.21 8.74 9.20
CA ASP A 43 8.53 9.72 8.15
C ASP A 43 8.34 9.26 6.68
N ARG A 44 7.62 8.17 6.46
CA ARG A 44 7.28 7.67 5.12
C ARG A 44 5.81 7.30 4.99
N PRO A 45 5.21 7.35 3.79
CA PRO A 45 3.82 6.96 3.61
C PRO A 45 3.62 5.48 3.98
N LEU A 46 2.49 5.16 4.63
CA LEU A 46 2.10 3.80 4.98
C LEU A 46 0.82 3.44 4.22
N LEU A 47 0.86 2.35 3.46
CA LEU A 47 -0.29 1.76 2.80
C LEU A 47 -0.60 0.43 3.46
N VAL A 48 -1.87 0.17 3.78
CA VAL A 48 -2.29 -1.07 4.43
C VAL A 48 -3.36 -1.74 3.57
N ALA A 49 -3.14 -3.02 3.25
CA ALA A 49 -4.12 -3.89 2.62
C ALA A 49 -4.47 -5.02 3.58
N VAL A 50 -5.76 -5.32 3.73
CA VAL A 50 -6.23 -6.36 4.65
C VAL A 50 -7.16 -7.33 3.93
N GLY A 51 -6.93 -8.64 4.09
CA GLY A 51 -7.82 -9.67 3.56
C GLY A 51 -7.11 -11.00 3.23
N SER A 52 -7.89 -12.03 2.88
CA SER A 52 -7.35 -13.37 2.60
C SER A 52 -6.36 -13.36 1.44
N LEU A 53 -5.27 -14.12 1.57
CA LEU A 53 -4.19 -14.20 0.58
C LEU A 53 -4.54 -15.23 -0.50
N GLU A 54 -5.43 -14.83 -1.41
CA GLU A 54 -5.97 -15.64 -2.50
C GLU A 54 -5.76 -14.96 -3.87
N ARG A 55 -5.65 -15.78 -4.93
CA ARG A 55 -5.32 -15.30 -6.29
C ARG A 55 -6.25 -14.20 -6.81
N HIS A 56 -7.55 -14.29 -6.52
CA HIS A 56 -8.53 -13.35 -7.03
C HIS A 56 -8.48 -11.97 -6.35
N ARG A 57 -7.69 -11.79 -5.27
CA ARG A 57 -7.54 -10.52 -4.55
C ARG A 57 -6.50 -9.59 -5.19
N GLY A 58 -5.72 -10.08 -6.15
CA GLY A 58 -4.84 -9.24 -6.98
C GLY A 58 -3.62 -8.66 -6.28
N TYR A 59 -3.09 -9.31 -5.23
CA TYR A 59 -1.89 -8.84 -4.52
C TYR A 59 -0.65 -8.77 -5.42
N ASP A 60 -0.59 -9.54 -6.51
CA ASP A 60 0.49 -9.44 -7.50
C ASP A 60 0.62 -8.03 -8.10
N LEU A 61 -0.54 -7.41 -8.40
CA LEU A 61 -0.58 -6.05 -8.93
C LEU A 61 -0.14 -5.03 -7.88
N LEU A 62 -0.47 -5.28 -6.60
CA LEU A 62 0.01 -4.44 -5.51
C LEU A 62 1.53 -4.53 -5.35
N LEU A 63 2.12 -5.73 -5.47
CA LEU A 63 3.57 -5.91 -5.46
C LEU A 63 4.24 -5.26 -6.68
N ASP A 64 3.61 -5.33 -7.86
CA ASP A 64 4.07 -4.61 -9.05
C ASP A 64 4.09 -3.09 -8.83
N ALA A 65 3.04 -2.55 -8.22
CA ALA A 65 2.97 -1.13 -7.87
C ALA A 65 4.03 -0.76 -6.83
N ALA A 66 4.23 -1.57 -5.79
CA ALA A 66 5.26 -1.37 -4.77
C ALA A 66 6.66 -1.31 -5.38
N ARG A 67 6.95 -2.15 -6.39
CA ARG A 67 8.21 -2.10 -7.15
C ARG A 67 8.41 -0.77 -7.86
N VAL A 68 7.35 -0.15 -8.37
CA VAL A 68 7.42 1.17 -9.01
C VAL A 68 7.60 2.26 -7.96
N TRP A 69 6.86 2.19 -6.86
CA TRP A 69 6.85 3.19 -5.80
C TRP A 69 8.12 3.22 -4.96
N ARG A 70 8.93 2.15 -4.94
CA ARG A 70 10.23 2.15 -4.24
C ARG A 70 11.20 3.24 -4.72
N ARG A 71 10.92 3.86 -5.88
CA ARG A 71 11.68 4.99 -6.44
C ARG A 71 11.18 6.37 -5.99
N LEU A 72 10.08 6.45 -5.25
CA LEU A 72 9.59 7.69 -4.67
C LEU A 72 10.42 8.08 -3.45
N ASP A 73 10.42 9.37 -3.12
CA ASP A 73 11.09 9.92 -1.94
C ASP A 73 10.09 10.75 -1.10
N PRO A 74 9.69 10.30 0.11
CA PRO A 74 10.03 9.01 0.71
C PRO A 74 9.27 7.85 0.05
N ALA A 75 9.93 6.69 -0.10
CA ALA A 75 9.28 5.49 -0.63
C ALA A 75 8.17 5.01 0.32
N PRO A 76 6.97 4.66 -0.15
CA PRO A 76 5.92 4.13 0.73
C PRO A 76 6.30 2.74 1.27
N LEU A 77 5.91 2.45 2.50
CA LEU A 77 5.86 1.08 3.04
C LEU A 77 4.46 0.52 2.80
N VAL A 78 4.36 -0.71 2.28
CA VAL A 78 3.10 -1.44 2.16
C VAL A 78 3.05 -2.53 3.22
N VAL A 79 1.95 -2.61 3.97
CA VAL A 79 1.68 -3.70 4.91
C VAL A 79 0.48 -4.49 4.39
N VAL A 80 0.62 -5.79 4.25
CA VAL A 80 -0.45 -6.70 3.84
C VAL A 80 -0.78 -7.61 5.02
N ALA A 81 -1.94 -7.41 5.65
CA ALA A 81 -2.36 -8.22 6.78
C ALA A 81 -3.41 -9.25 6.33
N GLY A 82 -3.08 -10.52 6.44
CA GLY A 82 -4.01 -11.61 6.12
C GLY A 82 -3.33 -12.96 6.04
N GLU A 83 -4.15 -13.99 5.87
CA GLU A 83 -3.71 -15.38 5.76
C GLU A 83 -4.28 -16.02 4.50
N GLY A 84 -3.62 -17.05 3.99
CA GLY A 84 -4.12 -17.80 2.85
C GLY A 84 -3.05 -18.59 2.11
N PRO A 85 -3.47 -19.38 1.11
CA PRO A 85 -2.58 -20.28 0.37
C PRO A 85 -1.45 -19.54 -0.37
N LEU A 86 -1.62 -18.25 -0.68
CA LEU A 86 -0.57 -17.46 -1.35
C LEU A 86 0.48 -16.87 -0.41
N ARG A 87 0.39 -17.06 0.92
CA ARG A 87 1.32 -16.45 1.89
C ARG A 87 2.79 -16.68 1.51
N GLY A 88 3.16 -17.93 1.26
CA GLY A 88 4.54 -18.31 0.91
C GLY A 88 5.01 -17.75 -0.44
N GLU A 89 4.13 -17.74 -1.45
CA GLU A 89 4.43 -17.21 -2.78
C GLU A 89 4.67 -15.69 -2.73
N LEU A 90 3.78 -14.96 -2.06
CA LEU A 90 3.91 -13.51 -1.88
C LEU A 90 5.15 -13.17 -1.05
N GLN A 91 5.40 -13.88 0.04
CA GLN A 91 6.59 -13.68 0.87
C GLN A 91 7.88 -13.88 0.06
N GLY A 92 8.00 -15.00 -0.66
CA GLY A 92 9.19 -15.30 -1.48
C GLY A 92 9.42 -14.26 -2.57
N ARG A 93 8.34 -13.70 -3.14
CA ARG A 93 8.45 -12.61 -4.11
C ARG A 93 8.90 -11.30 -3.48
N ILE A 94 8.36 -10.94 -2.31
CA ILE A 94 8.77 -9.74 -1.56
C ILE A 94 10.27 -9.79 -1.26
N GLU A 95 10.75 -10.92 -0.74
CA GLU A 95 12.15 -11.13 -0.38
C GLU A 95 13.04 -11.18 -1.61
N GLY A 96 12.69 -11.99 -2.62
CA GLY A 96 13.49 -12.18 -3.83
C GLY A 96 13.68 -10.90 -4.64
N GLU A 97 12.76 -9.94 -4.53
CA GLU A 97 12.84 -8.67 -5.23
C GLU A 97 13.22 -7.46 -4.35
N GLY A 98 13.33 -7.66 -3.03
CA GLY A 98 13.58 -6.60 -2.06
C GLY A 98 12.52 -5.51 -2.06
N LEU A 99 11.23 -5.89 -2.08
CA LEU A 99 10.14 -4.92 -2.11
C LEU A 99 9.93 -4.27 -0.73
N PRO A 100 9.57 -2.97 -0.64
CA PRO A 100 9.23 -2.32 0.62
C PRO A 100 7.83 -2.74 1.09
N VAL A 101 7.65 -4.02 1.37
CA VAL A 101 6.38 -4.66 1.73
C VAL A 101 6.60 -5.56 2.95
N ALA A 102 5.69 -5.49 3.91
CA ALA A 102 5.61 -6.42 5.05
C ALA A 102 4.31 -7.23 4.98
N LEU A 103 4.37 -8.52 5.31
CA LEU A 103 3.27 -9.49 5.22
C LEU A 103 3.07 -10.22 6.57
#